data_AF-A0A525JTQ7-F1
#
_entry.id   AF-A0A525JTQ7-F1
#
_cell.length_a   1.000
_cell.length_b   1.000
_cell.length_c   1.000
_cell.angle_alpha   90.00
_cell.angle_beta   90.00
_cell.angle_gamma   90.00
#
_symmetry.space_group_name_H-M   'P 1'
#
loop_
_entity.id
_entity.type
_entity.pdbx_description
1 polymer ?
#
loop_
_entity_poly.entity_id
_entity_poly.type
_entity_poly.pdbx_seq_one_letter_code
_entity_poly.pdbx_strand_id
1 'polypeptide(L)' 'MTFDVRLPIGLLFLVMGLLVAGAGLTGGPAVDRGGLNIDLIWGAGMAVFGAAMLLLAVVSRKKPGA' A
#
# COMPACT_ATOMS: atom_id res chain seq x y z
N MET A 1 -13.69 12.46 19.29
CA MET A 1 -12.55 12.59 18.35
C MET A 1 -12.78 11.55 17.26
N THR A 2 -13.09 11.96 16.03
CA THR A 2 -13.28 10.98 14.93
C THR A 2 -11.90 10.51 14.49
N PHE A 3 -11.60 9.23 14.66
CA PHE A 3 -10.33 8.67 14.22
C PHE A 3 -10.45 8.46 12.71
N ASP A 4 -9.67 9.22 11.92
CA ASP A 4 -9.71 9.07 10.47
C ASP A 4 -9.06 7.73 10.09
N VAL A 5 -9.92 6.74 9.83
CA VAL A 5 -9.55 5.34 9.56
C VAL A 5 -8.68 5.21 8.30
N ARG A 6 -8.68 6.22 7.42
CA ARG A 6 -7.83 6.26 6.21
C ARG A 6 -6.35 6.23 6.56
N LEU A 7 -5.96 6.87 7.67
CA LEU A 7 -4.57 6.96 8.09
C LEU A 7 -3.99 5.60 8.52
N PRO A 8 -4.58 4.86 9.48
CA PRO A 8 -4.07 3.54 9.87
C PRO A 8 -4.19 2.52 8.73
N ILE A 9 -5.30 2.51 7.97
CA ILE A 9 -5.47 1.58 6.85
C ILE A 9 -4.46 1.84 5.74
N GLY A 10 -4.27 3.10 5.36
CA GLY A 10 -3.31 3.48 4.32
C GLY A 10 -1.88 3.12 4.71
N LEU A 11 -1.51 3.32 5.98
CA LEU A 11 -0.19 2.97 6.49
C LEU A 11 0.04 1.45 6.53
N LEU A 12 -0.95 0.67 6.98
CA LEU A 12 -0.89 -0.78 6.98
C LEU A 12 -0.71 -1.34 5.56
N PHE A 13 -1.51 -0.87 4.59
CA PHE A 13 -1.41 -1.31 3.20
C PHE A 13 -0.09 -0.92 2.55
N LEU A 14 0.41 0.29 2.83
CA LEU A 14 1.70 0.74 2.30
C LEU A 14 2.85 -0.13 2.83
N VAL A 15 2.90 -0.35 4.16
CA VAL A 15 3.97 -1.14 4.80
C VAL A 15 3.90 -2.59 4.35
N MET A 16 2.72 -3.21 4.38
CA MET A 16 2.56 -4.59 3.90
C MET A 16 2.88 -4.72 2.41
N GLY A 17 2.44 -3.78 1.58
CA GLY A 17 2.74 -3.80 0.15
C GLY A 17 4.24 -3.70 -0.13
N LEU A 18 4.96 -2.84 0.58
CA LEU A 18 6.42 -2.73 0.47
C LEU A 18 7.14 -4.00 0.92
N LEU A 19 6.70 -4.63 2.02
CA LEU A 19 7.30 -5.87 2.49
C LEU A 19 7.08 -7.02 1.50
N VAL A 20 5.86 -7.18 0.97
CA VAL A 20 5.54 -8.22 -0.01
C VAL A 20 6.26 -7.97 -1.33
N ALA A 21 6.27 -6.73 -1.83
CA ALA A 21 7.02 -6.37 -3.04
C ALA A 21 8.53 -6.58 -2.86
N GLY A 22 9.08 -6.20 -1.72
CA GLY A 22 10.49 -6.41 -1.38
C GLY A 22 10.86 -7.89 -1.25
N ALA A 23 9.96 -8.70 -0.68
CA ALA A 23 10.11 -10.16 -0.65
C ALA A 23 10.16 -10.75 -2.07
N GLY A 24 9.26 -10.30 -2.96
CA GLY A 24 9.27 -10.70 -4.37
C GLY A 24 10.57 -10.33 -5.12
N LEU A 25 11.29 -9.29 -4.68
CA LEU A 25 12.57 -8.87 -5.28
C LEU A 25 13.80 -9.59 -4.70
N THR A 26 13.77 -9.93 -3.41
CA THR A 26 14.96 -10.37 -2.65
C THR A 26 14.92 -11.83 -2.22
N GLY A 27 13.73 -12.40 -1.97
CA GLY A 27 13.54 -13.71 -1.34
C GLY A 27 13.36 -14.87 -2.32
N GLY A 28 13.36 -14.59 -3.63
CA GLY A 28 12.92 -15.55 -4.66
C GLY A 28 11.43 -15.34 -4.94
N PRO A 29 11.04 -14.99 -6.17
CA PRO A 29 9.66 -14.66 -6.48
C PRO A 29 8.72 -15.86 -6.25
N ALA A 30 7.56 -15.65 -5.62
CA ALA A 30 6.44 -16.58 -5.79
C ALA A 30 5.94 -16.45 -7.23
N VAL A 31 6.40 -17.36 -8.07
CA VAL A 31 6.09 -17.37 -9.50
C VAL A 31 4.81 -18.16 -9.73
N ASP A 32 3.79 -17.53 -10.32
CA ASP A 32 2.59 -18.24 -10.78
C ASP A 32 2.93 -19.18 -11.96
N ARG A 33 2.00 -20.06 -12.35
CA ARG A 33 2.13 -20.90 -13.55
C ARG A 33 2.47 -20.13 -14.82
N GLY A 34 2.17 -18.83 -14.87
CA GLY A 34 2.50 -17.93 -15.98
C GLY A 34 3.88 -17.26 -15.94
N GLY A 35 4.75 -17.55 -14.96
CA GLY A 35 6.07 -16.90 -14.87
C GLY A 35 6.04 -15.50 -14.22
N LEU A 36 4.88 -15.09 -13.69
CA LEU A 36 4.70 -13.78 -13.07
C LEU A 36 5.02 -13.84 -11.57
N ASN A 37 5.75 -12.85 -11.10
CA ASN A 37 6.04 -12.65 -9.68
C ASN A 37 4.80 -12.11 -8.95
N ILE A 38 4.06 -13.01 -8.30
CA ILE A 38 2.80 -12.71 -7.61
C ILE A 38 3.06 -11.72 -6.46
N ASP A 39 4.14 -11.91 -5.71
CA ASP A 39 4.49 -11.05 -4.58
C ASP A 39 4.74 -9.61 -5.05
N LEU A 40 5.43 -9.45 -6.17
CA LEU A 40 5.70 -8.11 -6.71
C LEU A 40 4.43 -7.42 -7.22
N ILE A 41 3.56 -8.15 -7.93
CA ILE A 41 2.31 -7.58 -8.48
C ILE A 41 1.35 -7.18 -7.36
N TRP A 42 1.08 -8.09 -6.42
CA TRP A 42 0.17 -7.82 -5.32
C TRP A 42 0.76 -6.84 -4.31
N GLY A 43 2.05 -6.95 -4.01
CA GLY A 43 2.76 -5.99 -3.17
C GLY A 43 2.73 -4.58 -3.74
N ALA A 44 2.99 -4.43 -5.05
CA ALA A 44 2.87 -3.15 -5.73
C ALA A 44 1.43 -2.60 -5.70
N GLY A 45 0.42 -3.45 -5.96
CA GLY A 45 -0.99 -3.06 -5.86
C GLY A 45 -1.38 -2.56 -4.47
N MET A 46 -0.95 -3.27 -3.42
CA MET A 46 -1.16 -2.87 -2.03
C MET A 46 -0.46 -1.56 -1.69
N ALA A 47 0.78 -1.37 -2.15
CA ALA A 47 1.55 -0.15 -1.92
C ALA A 47 0.90 1.07 -2.61
N VAL A 48 0.47 0.92 -3.87
CA VAL A 48 -0.25 1.97 -4.61
C VAL A 48 -1.56 2.35 -3.91
N PHE A 49 -2.33 1.36 -3.47
CA PHE A 49 -3.56 1.61 -2.74
C PHE A 49 -3.32 2.31 -1.40
N GLY A 50 -2.34 1.84 -0.61
CA GLY A 50 -1.95 2.46 0.65
C GLY A 50 -1.48 3.91 0.46
N ALA A 51 -0.64 4.16 -0.54
CA ALA A 51 -0.19 5.50 -0.90
C ALA A 51 -1.37 6.42 -1.29
N ALA A 52 -2.31 5.94 -2.11
CA ALA A 52 -3.50 6.70 -2.48
C ALA A 52 -4.37 7.07 -1.26
N MET A 53 -4.57 6.13 -0.33
CA MET A 53 -5.28 6.39 0.93
C MET A 53 -4.58 7.43 1.81
N LEU A 54 -3.25 7.35 1.93
CA LEU A 54 -2.46 8.33 2.69
C LEU A 54 -2.50 9.71 2.03
N LEU A 55 -2.43 9.78 0.69
CA LEU A 55 -2.58 11.03 -0.05
C LEU A 55 -3.95 11.66 0.21
N LEU A 56 -5.03 10.88 0.17
CA LEU A 56 -6.37 11.38 0.49
C LEU A 56 -6.46 11.86 1.94
N ALA A 57 -5.88 11.13 2.91
CA ALA A 57 -5.87 11.55 4.30
C ALA A 57 -5.12 12.88 4.49
N VAL A 58 -3.97 13.06 3.85
CA VAL A 58 -3.17 14.30 3.92
C VAL A 58 -3.88 15.47 3.23
N VAL A 59 -4.48 15.23 2.06
CA VAL A 59 -5.24 16.25 1.32
C VAL A 59 -6.50 16.67 2.09
N SER A 60 -7.22 15.73 2.68
CA SER A 60 -8.40 16.01 3.52
C SER A 60 -8.04 16.79 4.79
N ARG A 61 -6.84 16.57 5.35
CA ARG A 61 -6.33 17.33 6.50
C ARG A 61 -5.94 18.77 6.15
N LYS A 62 -5.62 19.04 4.87
CA LYS A 62 -5.32 20.38 4.32
C LYS A 62 -6.56 21.23 4.00
N LYS A 63 -7.78 20.80 4.34
CA LYS A 63 -8.96 21.69 4.43
C LYS A 63 -9.19 22.16 5.87
N PRO A 64 -8.42 23.11 6.42
CA PRO A 64 -8.91 23.95 7.52
C PRO A 64 -9.80 25.05 6.92
N GLY A 65 -11.12 24.97 7.14
CA GLY A 65 -12.07 26.08 6.95
C GLY A 65 -12.33 26.53 5.50
N ALA A 66 -13.45 26.11 4.94
CA ALA A 66 -14.25 26.97 4.06
C ALA A 66 -15.50 27.36 4.85
#